data_AF-A0A256GT90-F1
#
_entry.id   AF-A0A256GT90-F1
#
_cell.length_a   1.000
_cell.length_b   1.000
_cell.length_c   1.000
_cell.angle_alpha   90.00
_cell.angle_beta   90.00
_cell.angle_gamma   90.00
#
_symmetry.space_group_name_H-M   'P 1'
#
loop_
_entity.id
_entity.type
_entity.pdbx_description
1 polymer ?
#
loop_
_entity_poly.entity_id
_entity_poly.type
_entity_poly.pdbx_seq_one_letter_code
_entity_poly.pdbx_strand_id
1 'polypeptide(L)'
;MIGSFARHVLGAAAALCLGLVASSALAQAIDDDGTCPELAQKMSKIYFGFPEIVDGSIERFASWKASCAAKAPAGQGNVVALCQGKLQGEGNVFFWIKAAVEAESSGYEICD
;
A
#
# COMPACT_ATOMS: atom_id res chain seq x y z
N MET A 1 0.46 62.45 -41.56
CA MET A 1 -0.69 62.61 -40.64
C MET A 1 -1.55 61.36 -40.70
N ILE A 2 -1.60 60.64 -39.58
CA ILE A 2 -2.69 59.80 -39.00
C ILE A 2 -3.38 58.72 -39.85
N GLY A 3 -3.38 57.49 -39.31
CA GLY A 3 -4.38 56.44 -39.57
C GLY A 3 -3.85 55.05 -39.20
N SER A 4 -3.60 54.74 -37.91
CA SER A 4 -4.55 54.07 -36.99
C SER A 4 -5.08 52.73 -37.53
N PHE A 5 -4.44 51.63 -37.13
CA PHE A 5 -5.02 50.28 -37.17
C PHE A 5 -4.75 49.60 -35.83
N ALA A 6 -5.65 49.75 -34.87
CA ALA A 6 -5.71 48.87 -33.71
C ALA A 6 -7.08 48.99 -33.05
N ARG A 7 -7.90 47.93 -33.18
CA ARG A 7 -8.81 47.35 -32.17
C ARG A 7 -10.03 46.71 -32.84
N HIS A 8 -9.95 45.40 -33.03
CA HIS A 8 -11.08 44.47 -32.93
C HIS A 8 -10.73 43.58 -31.71
N VAL A 9 -11.32 43.79 -30.54
CA VAL A 9 -12.62 43.28 -30.06
C VAL A 9 -12.71 41.75 -30.15
N LEU A 10 -12.44 41.07 -29.01
CA LEU A 10 -13.06 39.84 -28.46
C LEU A 10 -12.02 39.26 -27.46
N GLY A 11 -12.24 39.17 -26.14
CA GLY A 11 -13.50 38.91 -25.45
C GLY A 11 -13.58 37.45 -25.03
N ALA A 12 -12.88 37.11 -23.94
CA ALA A 12 -13.03 35.97 -23.01
C ALA A 12 -13.69 34.65 -23.48
N ALA A 13 -12.93 33.56 -23.41
CA ALA A 13 -13.25 32.37 -22.59
C ALA A 13 -12.17 31.30 -22.81
N ALA A 14 -11.10 31.33 -22.00
CA ALA A 14 -10.21 30.18 -21.87
C ALA A 14 -10.94 29.13 -21.01
N ALA A 15 -11.66 28.20 -21.65
CA ALA A 15 -12.19 27.02 -20.99
C ALA A 15 -11.02 26.07 -20.67
N LEU A 16 -10.40 26.27 -19.51
CA LEU A 16 -9.49 25.31 -18.89
C LEU A 16 -10.31 24.12 -18.40
N CYS A 17 -10.49 23.12 -19.26
CA CYS A 17 -10.96 21.80 -18.84
C CYS A 17 -9.89 21.18 -17.93
N LEU A 18 -9.99 21.42 -16.63
CA LEU A 18 -9.26 20.70 -15.59
C LEU A 18 -9.78 19.25 -15.58
N GLY A 19 -9.19 18.41 -16.42
CA GLY A 19 -9.31 16.97 -16.30
C GLY A 19 -8.72 16.55 -14.95
N LEU A 20 -9.57 16.27 -13.98
CA LEU A 20 -9.21 15.54 -12.77
C LEU A 20 -8.79 14.13 -13.18
N VAL A 21 -7.52 13.96 -13.51
CA VAL A 21 -6.91 12.63 -13.62
C VAL A 21 -6.80 12.15 -12.18
N ALA A 22 -7.80 11.39 -11.72
CA ALA A 22 -7.74 10.68 -10.46
C ALA A 22 -6.66 9.59 -10.61
N SER A 23 -5.43 9.94 -10.25
CA SER A 23 -4.34 8.97 -10.14
C SER A 23 -4.64 8.07 -8.94
N SER A 24 -5.46 7.04 -9.12
CA SER A 24 -5.49 5.90 -8.20
C SER A 24 -4.15 5.19 -8.36
N ALA A 25 -3.17 5.54 -7.52
CA ALA A 25 -1.96 4.75 -7.37
C ALA A 25 -2.40 3.38 -6.85
N LEU A 26 -2.57 2.42 -7.76
CA LEU A 26 -2.78 1.03 -7.39
C LEU A 26 -1.55 0.59 -6.62
N ALA A 27 -1.74 0.26 -5.35
CA ALA A 27 -0.77 -0.44 -4.55
C ALA A 27 -0.28 -1.67 -5.33
N GLN A 28 0.99 -1.67 -5.74
CA GLN A 28 1.55 -2.78 -6.48
C GLN A 28 2.03 -3.81 -5.47
N ALA A 29 1.31 -4.94 -5.40
CA ALA A 29 1.91 -6.16 -4.91
C ALA A 29 3.19 -6.41 -5.73
N ILE A 30 4.26 -6.79 -5.04
CA ILE A 30 5.52 -7.18 -5.66
C ILE A 30 5.59 -8.69 -5.77
N ASP A 31 6.45 -9.18 -6.65
CA ASP A 31 6.70 -10.61 -6.81
C ASP A 31 7.06 -11.24 -5.45
N ASP A 32 6.34 -12.29 -5.10
CA ASP A 32 6.58 -13.04 -3.87
C ASP A 32 7.66 -14.08 -4.14
N ASP A 33 8.78 -13.93 -3.44
CA ASP A 33 9.93 -14.85 -3.49
C ASP A 33 9.75 -16.05 -2.53
N GLY A 34 8.52 -16.29 -2.04
CA GLY A 34 8.21 -17.32 -1.04
C GLY A 34 8.31 -16.84 0.40
N THR A 35 8.81 -15.62 0.65
CA THR A 35 9.00 -15.09 2.02
C THR A 35 7.68 -14.92 2.76
N CYS A 36 6.61 -14.46 2.10
CA CYS A 36 5.35 -14.16 2.79
C CYS A 36 4.57 -15.40 3.24
N PRO A 37 4.45 -16.47 2.44
CA PRO A 37 3.88 -17.74 2.90
C PRO A 37 4.63 -18.35 4.10
N GLU A 38 5.97 -18.35 4.08
CA GLU A 38 6.78 -18.83 5.20
C GLU A 38 6.57 -17.97 6.46
N LEU A 39 6.50 -16.65 6.29
CA LEU A 39 6.21 -15.74 7.39
C LEU A 39 4.83 -16.01 7.98
N ALA A 40 3.78 -16.23 7.17
CA ALA A 40 2.45 -16.55 7.68
C ALA A 40 2.45 -17.81 8.57
N GLN A 41 3.19 -18.86 8.17
CA GLN A 41 3.37 -20.06 8.99
C GLN A 41 4.16 -19.80 10.28
N LYS A 42 5.12 -18.87 10.27
CA LYS A 42 5.84 -18.44 11.48
C LYS A 42 4.90 -17.66 12.41
N MET A 43 4.07 -16.78 11.85
CA MET A 43 3.12 -15.96 12.60
C MET A 43 2.08 -16.83 13.33
N SER A 44 1.52 -17.86 12.70
CA SER A 44 0.56 -18.77 13.33
C SER A 44 1.14 -19.58 14.50
N LYS A 45 2.46 -19.79 14.52
CA LYS A 45 3.17 -20.45 15.63
C LYS A 45 3.50 -19.51 16.78
N ILE A 46 3.80 -18.24 16.48
CA ILE A 46 4.21 -17.24 17.49
C ILE A 46 2.99 -16.60 18.16
N TYR A 47 1.95 -16.29 17.38
CA TYR A 47 0.77 -15.57 17.85
C TYR A 47 -0.43 -16.49 17.82
N PHE A 48 -0.89 -16.92 19.01
CA PHE A 48 -2.06 -17.77 19.16
C PHE A 48 -3.34 -17.19 18.49
N GLY A 49 -3.45 -15.86 18.41
CA GLY A 49 -4.57 -15.16 17.78
C GLY A 49 -4.38 -14.81 16.30
N PHE A 50 -3.31 -15.27 15.65
CA PHE A 50 -3.13 -15.01 14.22
C PHE A 50 -4.24 -15.71 13.41
N PRO A 51 -4.96 -14.99 12.53
CA PRO A 51 -6.12 -15.55 11.87
C PRO A 51 -5.73 -16.50 10.73
N GLU A 52 -6.67 -17.36 10.35
CA GLU A 52 -6.54 -18.23 9.19
C GLU A 52 -6.70 -17.42 7.88
N ILE A 53 -5.77 -17.65 6.94
CA ILE A 53 -5.69 -16.93 5.66
C ILE A 53 -6.15 -17.86 4.55
N VAL A 54 -6.87 -17.33 3.56
CA VAL A 54 -7.26 -18.07 2.35
C VAL A 54 -6.02 -18.45 1.55
N ASP A 55 -5.89 -19.72 1.18
CA ASP A 55 -4.78 -20.23 0.38
C ASP A 55 -4.62 -19.45 -0.94
N GLY A 56 -3.38 -19.08 -1.26
CA GLY A 56 -3.05 -18.32 -2.48
C GLY A 56 -3.45 -16.84 -2.45
N SER A 57 -3.97 -16.32 -1.33
CA SER A 57 -4.32 -14.90 -1.18
C SER A 57 -3.19 -14.02 -0.63
N ILE A 58 -2.04 -14.63 -0.31
CA ILE A 58 -0.93 -13.91 0.30
C ILE A 58 -0.20 -13.09 -0.78
N GLU A 59 -0.08 -11.80 -0.52
CA GLU A 59 0.61 -10.82 -1.36
C GLU A 59 1.74 -10.15 -0.58
N ARG A 60 2.82 -9.80 -1.29
CA ARG A 60 3.96 -9.06 -0.76
C ARG A 60 3.90 -7.60 -1.19
N PHE A 61 4.33 -6.69 -0.32
CA PHE A 61 4.40 -5.27 -0.60
C PHE A 61 5.79 -4.67 -0.37
N ALA A 62 6.13 -3.64 -1.16
CA ALA A 62 7.33 -2.84 -0.94
C ALA A 62 7.17 -1.78 0.17
N SER A 63 5.93 -1.46 0.56
CA SER A 63 5.61 -0.41 1.54
C SER A 63 4.31 -0.73 2.25
N TRP A 64 4.22 -0.42 3.55
CA TRP A 64 3.01 -0.67 4.34
C TRP A 64 1.84 0.19 3.87
N LYS A 65 2.10 1.34 3.23
CA LYS A 65 1.04 2.18 2.66
C LYS A 65 0.32 1.54 1.48
N ALA A 66 0.88 0.46 0.94
CA ALA A 66 0.29 -0.33 -0.13
C ALA A 66 -0.61 -1.45 0.41
N SER A 67 -0.58 -1.73 1.72
CA SER A 67 -1.47 -2.70 2.35
C SER A 67 -2.72 -2.02 2.92
N CYS A 68 -3.58 -2.82 3.55
CA CYS A 68 -4.74 -2.38 4.29
C CYS A 68 -4.42 -1.64 5.61
N ALA A 69 -3.16 -1.66 6.05
CA ALA A 69 -2.80 -1.20 7.38
C ALA A 69 -2.83 0.33 7.51
N ALA A 70 -3.37 0.83 8.61
CA ALA A 70 -3.44 2.27 8.88
C ALA A 70 -2.09 2.84 9.37
N LYS A 71 -1.21 1.99 9.92
CA LYS A 71 0.04 2.40 10.56
C LYS A 71 1.21 1.55 10.10
N ALA A 72 2.39 2.17 10.13
CA ALA A 72 3.65 1.51 9.85
C ALA A 72 4.01 0.46 10.93
N PRO A 73 4.76 -0.60 10.58
CA PRO A 73 5.41 -1.49 11.55
C PRO A 73 6.25 -0.76 12.60
N ALA A 74 5.80 -0.80 13.86
CA ALA A 74 6.47 -0.15 14.99
C ALA A 74 7.75 -0.87 15.45
N GLY A 75 8.48 -0.28 16.41
CA GLY A 75 9.69 -0.87 17.01
C GLY A 75 10.99 -0.62 16.24
N GLN A 76 12.10 -1.19 16.73
CA GLN A 76 13.43 -1.08 16.11
C GLN A 76 13.63 -2.11 14.99
N GLY A 77 14.67 -1.92 14.18
CA GLY A 77 15.03 -2.81 13.06
C GLY A 77 14.45 -2.39 11.71
N ASN A 78 14.96 -3.03 10.66
CA ASN A 78 14.57 -2.79 9.27
C ASN A 78 13.47 -3.76 8.86
N VAL A 79 12.49 -3.26 8.10
CA VAL A 79 11.45 -4.10 7.51
C VAL A 79 12.06 -5.02 6.46
N VAL A 80 11.82 -6.32 6.61
CA VAL A 80 12.32 -7.37 5.69
C VAL A 80 11.19 -7.87 4.79
N ALA A 81 10.01 -8.05 5.36
CA ALA A 81 8.81 -8.42 4.60
C ALA A 81 7.58 -7.70 5.13
N LEU A 82 6.71 -7.33 4.19
CA LEU A 82 5.39 -6.78 4.40
C LEU A 82 4.44 -7.62 3.56
N CYS A 83 3.47 -8.23 4.22
CA CYS A 83 2.61 -9.22 3.61
C CYS A 83 1.17 -8.93 3.97
N GLN A 84 0.24 -9.30 3.10
CA GLN A 84 -1.18 -9.29 3.40
C GLN A 84 -1.81 -10.57 2.90
N GLY A 85 -2.77 -11.10 3.66
CA GLY A 85 -3.61 -12.22 3.23
C GLY A 85 -5.07 -11.89 3.44
N LYS A 86 -5.95 -12.52 2.64
CA LYS A 86 -7.39 -12.46 2.86
C LYS A 86 -7.79 -13.43 3.96
N LEU A 87 -8.66 -12.98 4.85
CA LEU A 87 -9.22 -13.86 5.87
C LEU A 87 -10.22 -14.84 5.25
N GLN A 88 -10.46 -15.99 5.89
CA GLN A 88 -11.55 -16.89 5.52
C GLN A 88 -12.94 -16.22 5.68
N GLY A 89 -13.02 -15.20 6.54
CA GLY A 89 -14.19 -14.32 6.69
C GLY A 89 -14.07 -13.05 5.85
N GLU A 90 -14.62 -11.96 6.37
CA GLU A 90 -14.42 -10.63 5.78
C GLU A 90 -13.10 -10.01 6.25
N GLY A 91 -12.53 -9.13 5.43
CA GLY A 91 -11.32 -8.39 5.74
C GLY A 91 -10.01 -9.08 5.34
N ASN A 92 -8.92 -8.47 5.77
CA ASN A 92 -7.55 -8.85 5.46
C ASN A 92 -6.72 -8.86 6.75
N VAL A 93 -5.60 -9.56 6.73
CA VAL A 93 -4.56 -9.42 7.76
C VAL A 93 -3.30 -8.91 7.09
N PHE A 94 -2.79 -7.78 7.59
CA PHE A 94 -1.46 -7.29 7.29
C PHE A 94 -0.48 -7.80 8.33
N PHE A 95 0.65 -8.35 7.90
CA PHE A 95 1.66 -8.89 8.79
C PHE A 95 3.06 -8.61 8.27
N TRP A 96 4.03 -8.52 9.19
CA TRP A 96 5.37 -8.08 8.87
C TRP A 96 6.42 -8.73 9.75
N ILE A 97 7.66 -8.68 9.27
CA ILE A 97 8.85 -8.98 10.05
C ILE A 97 9.92 -7.93 9.83
N LYS A 98 10.62 -7.62 10.92
CA LYS A 98 11.73 -6.69 10.99
C LYS A 98 12.95 -7.41 11.57
N ALA A 99 14.11 -7.13 10.99
CA ALA A 99 15.39 -7.63 11.47
C ALA A 99 16.23 -6.46 12.04
N ALA A 100 16.84 -6.70 13.18
CA ALA A 100 17.90 -5.92 13.78
C ALA A 100 19.14 -6.83 13.92
N VAL A 101 20.30 -6.25 14.26
CA VAL A 101 21.59 -6.98 14.31
C VAL A 101 21.53 -8.25 15.16
N GLU A 102 20.81 -8.22 16.28
CA GLU A 102 20.74 -9.33 17.25
C GLU A 102 19.30 -9.76 17.57
N ALA A 103 18.31 -9.28 16.81
CA ALA A 103 16.90 -9.53 17.14
C ALA A 103 15.99 -9.49 15.91
N GLU A 104 14.93 -10.28 15.95
CA GLU A 104 13.80 -10.15 15.04
C GLU A 104 12.57 -9.66 15.81
N SER A 105 11.76 -8.84 15.17
CA SER A 105 10.43 -8.50 15.67
C SER A 105 9.41 -8.64 14.55
N SER A 106 8.24 -9.16 14.86
CA SER A 106 7.14 -9.31 13.92
C SER A 106 5.86 -8.75 14.51
N GLY A 107 4.83 -8.62 13.70
CA GLY A 107 3.52 -8.21 14.15
C GLY A 107 2.49 -8.37 13.05
N TYR A 108 1.23 -8.22 13.41
CA TYR A 108 0.12 -8.23 12.49
C TYR A 108 -0.98 -7.26 12.92
N GLU A 109 -1.80 -6.86 11.97
CA GLU A 109 -2.98 -6.03 12.12
C GLU A 109 -4.08 -6.64 11.25
N ILE A 110 -5.28 -6.83 11.82
CA ILE A 110 -6.47 -7.18 11.05
C ILE A 110 -7.07 -5.87 10.54
N CYS A 111 -7.35 -5.84 9.24
CA CYS A 111 -7.97 -4.69 8.56
C CYS A 111 -9.31 -5.12 7.95
N ASP A 112 -10.28 -4.20 7.95
CA ASP A 112 -11.59 -4.38 7.29
C ASP A 112 -11.51 -4.12 5.77
#